data_AF-A0A261D2G1-F1
#
_entry.id   AF-A0A261D2G1-F1
#
_cell.length_a   1.000
_cell.length_b   1.000
_cell.length_c   1.000
_cell.angle_alpha   90.00
_cell.angle_beta   90.00
_cell.angle_gamma   90.00
#
_symmetry.space_group_name_H-M   'P 1'
#
loop_
_entity.id
_entity.type
_entity.pdbx_description
1 polymer ?
#
loop_
_entity_poly.entity_id
_entity_poly.type
_entity_poly.pdbx_seq_one_letter_code
_entity_poly.pdbx_strand_id
1 'polypeptide(L)'
;MLPNIIGGIVSYSHGPGSGPTGGGPEWQPYSEPTVAGQPQFGQPQPGNPQYGQPGPGEAYQPYQPYPPQPGQWPAGQGGFGPGGGPPPPRSRKPLIIGAVAGAALIVVALVVTLVVTLAGGGTAGNPDAAVKTYLQALSDGNAQKALDVMKAPPSDLLLTDDILKKQQEIAKITDIKIVDTTKAGDMATVQATYKFGDRNADETFILHKTGDSWRLDDGAVGLELSPSMDIPELTAFGVAVDKEAKIYYFPGPMEWGSADKNFSVVDTKAKDFPMSAQAYFGASQLTTELSGTGRNAVQSAITAYLDNCALSKQADASADKPGCGQNVYAYNAEPGSATWTAPTDLSKLEYRIGYDNPEEVSVSGQLPWSVTYRTTATSYRPAENKTEQDNEFLYGKVDLSADPPTFTSD
;
A
#
# COMPACT_ATOMS: atom_id res chain seq x y z
N MET A 1 -18.31 -47.89 -50.08
CA MET A 1 -17.68 -48.57 -51.23
C MET A 1 -17.64 -47.59 -52.40
N LEU A 2 -16.58 -47.63 -53.23
CA LEU A 2 -16.32 -46.69 -54.34
C LEU A 2 -17.19 -47.01 -55.58
N PRO A 3 -17.26 -46.12 -56.61
CA PRO A 3 -16.24 -46.13 -57.68
C PRO A 3 -15.67 -44.75 -58.11
N ASN A 4 -14.36 -44.76 -58.40
CA ASN A 4 -13.59 -44.20 -59.55
C ASN A 4 -14.27 -43.15 -60.47
N ILE A 5 -13.74 -41.93 -60.70
CA ILE A 5 -12.44 -41.47 -61.28
C ILE A 5 -12.34 -41.58 -62.83
N ILE A 6 -12.54 -40.44 -63.51
CA ILE A 6 -11.91 -39.95 -64.78
C ILE A 6 -12.01 -38.39 -64.76
N GLY A 7 -11.09 -37.54 -65.26
CA GLY A 7 -9.69 -37.78 -65.65
C GLY A 7 -9.15 -37.04 -66.90
N GLY A 8 -9.10 -35.70 -66.98
CA GLY A 8 -8.39 -35.02 -68.09
C GLY A 8 -8.68 -33.53 -68.42
N ILE A 9 -7.73 -32.66 -68.07
CA ILE A 9 -7.15 -31.47 -68.75
C ILE A 9 -7.75 -31.01 -70.12
N VAL A 10 -7.94 -29.70 -70.33
CA VAL A 10 -7.44 -28.86 -71.48
C VAL A 10 -7.81 -27.37 -71.34
N SER A 11 -6.93 -26.48 -71.81
CA SER A 11 -6.97 -25.00 -71.67
C SER A 11 -7.49 -24.26 -72.93
N TYR A 12 -7.24 -22.93 -72.99
CA TYR A 12 -7.53 -21.92 -74.05
C TYR A 12 -8.82 -21.07 -73.79
N SER A 13 -8.86 -19.76 -74.05
CA SER A 13 -7.96 -18.85 -74.80
C SER A 13 -7.92 -17.40 -74.27
N HIS A 14 -6.85 -16.64 -74.60
CA HIS A 14 -6.70 -15.17 -74.45
C HIS A 14 -7.86 -14.38 -75.13
N GLY A 15 -8.30 -13.19 -74.68
CA GLY A 15 -7.60 -11.87 -74.68
C GLY A 15 -8.08 -11.01 -75.88
N PRO A 16 -7.80 -9.68 -76.01
CA PRO A 16 -7.11 -8.75 -75.11
C PRO A 16 -7.90 -7.45 -74.78
N GLY A 17 -7.38 -6.60 -73.89
CA GLY A 17 -7.83 -5.22 -73.67
C GLY A 17 -6.67 -4.34 -73.18
N SER A 18 -6.47 -3.16 -73.78
CA SER A 18 -5.26 -2.32 -73.66
C SER A 18 -5.26 -1.37 -72.46
N GLY A 19 -4.06 -1.02 -71.94
CA GLY A 19 -3.83 -0.04 -70.86
C GLY A 19 -3.93 1.45 -71.30
N PRO A 20 -3.30 2.44 -70.60
CA PRO A 20 -1.90 2.35 -70.14
C PRO A 20 -1.52 2.95 -68.75
N THR A 21 -0.53 2.29 -68.12
CA THR A 21 0.64 2.76 -67.31
C THR A 21 0.66 4.05 -66.46
N GLY A 22 1.11 3.89 -65.20
CA GLY A 22 1.97 4.83 -64.45
C GLY A 22 1.80 4.72 -62.91
N GLY A 23 2.83 4.54 -62.06
CA GLY A 23 4.24 4.19 -62.30
C GLY A 23 5.13 4.25 -61.04
N GLY A 24 5.49 3.08 -60.47
CA GLY A 24 6.63 2.81 -59.56
C GLY A 24 6.72 3.51 -58.17
N PRO A 25 7.70 3.15 -57.31
CA PRO A 25 8.34 1.83 -57.21
C PRO A 25 8.45 1.24 -55.78
N GLU A 26 8.77 -0.04 -55.78
CA GLU A 26 9.13 -0.99 -54.73
C GLU A 26 10.16 -0.52 -53.69
N TRP A 27 10.02 -0.96 -52.42
CA TRP A 27 11.04 -0.84 -51.37
C TRP A 27 11.69 -2.20 -51.08
N GLN A 28 13.02 -2.25 -51.14
CA GLN A 28 13.83 -3.39 -50.71
C GLN A 28 14.48 -3.09 -49.34
N PRO A 29 14.64 -4.09 -48.44
CA PRO A 29 15.41 -3.90 -47.20
C PRO A 29 16.91 -3.94 -47.50
N TYR A 30 17.64 -2.95 -46.97
CA TYR A 30 19.08 -2.77 -47.19
C TYR A 30 19.91 -3.49 -46.12
N SER A 31 21.06 -4.03 -46.52
CA SER A 31 22.05 -4.69 -45.67
C SER A 31 23.42 -4.02 -45.82
N GLU A 32 24.12 -3.69 -44.73
CA GLU A 32 25.52 -3.20 -44.78
C GLU A 32 26.28 -3.42 -43.44
N PRO A 33 27.61 -3.22 -43.33
CA PRO A 33 28.49 -4.39 -43.19
C PRO A 33 29.53 -4.34 -42.05
N THR A 34 30.43 -5.34 -42.06
CA THR A 34 31.49 -5.63 -41.07
C THR A 34 32.70 -4.69 -41.05
N VAL A 35 33.33 -4.57 -39.88
CA VAL A 35 34.76 -4.18 -39.70
C VAL A 35 35.48 -5.22 -38.83
N ALA A 36 36.77 -5.47 -39.07
CA ALA A 36 37.54 -6.55 -38.45
C ALA A 36 38.85 -6.08 -37.78
N GLY A 37 39.34 -6.80 -36.75
CA GLY A 37 40.76 -6.79 -36.36
C GLY A 37 41.15 -6.95 -34.87
N GLN A 38 41.34 -8.21 -34.42
CA GLN A 38 42.42 -8.74 -33.51
C GLN A 38 42.75 -8.09 -32.13
N PRO A 39 43.52 -8.77 -31.22
CA PRO A 39 43.59 -10.19 -30.86
C PRO A 39 43.51 -10.45 -29.32
N GLN A 40 43.66 -11.72 -28.89
CA GLN A 40 43.50 -12.18 -27.49
C GLN A 40 44.48 -11.60 -26.45
N PHE A 41 43.99 -11.42 -25.22
CA PHE A 41 44.77 -11.49 -23.97
C PHE A 41 44.03 -12.37 -22.94
N GLY A 42 44.78 -13.07 -22.07
CA GLY A 42 44.28 -14.21 -21.28
C GLY A 42 43.68 -13.89 -19.91
N GLN A 43 42.92 -14.85 -19.37
CA GLN A 43 42.38 -14.86 -18.00
C GLN A 43 43.28 -15.63 -17.02
N PRO A 44 43.30 -15.25 -15.73
CA PRO A 44 43.61 -16.15 -14.61
C PRO A 44 42.37 -16.46 -13.74
N GLN A 45 41.91 -17.72 -13.84
CA GLN A 45 41.37 -18.62 -12.81
C GLN A 45 40.78 -18.10 -11.46
N PRO A 46 39.56 -18.53 -11.08
CA PRO A 46 39.09 -18.63 -9.69
C PRO A 46 39.34 -20.01 -9.06
N GLY A 47 39.50 -20.08 -7.73
CA GLY A 47 39.80 -21.31 -6.98
C GLY A 47 38.70 -21.75 -5.99
N ASN A 48 38.46 -23.06 -5.98
CA ASN A 48 37.55 -23.88 -5.13
C ASN A 48 37.80 -23.76 -3.60
N PRO A 49 36.93 -24.25 -2.67
CA PRO A 49 36.48 -25.66 -2.53
C PRO A 49 34.99 -25.86 -2.09
N GLN A 50 34.37 -27.05 -1.95
CA GLN A 50 34.59 -28.46 -2.39
C GLN A 50 33.32 -29.27 -2.04
N TYR A 51 32.89 -30.23 -2.88
CA TYR A 51 31.74 -31.13 -2.61
C TYR A 51 32.17 -32.57 -2.28
N GLY A 52 31.32 -33.31 -1.55
CA GLY A 52 31.45 -34.74 -1.21
C GLY A 52 30.22 -35.57 -1.63
N GLN A 53 30.42 -36.88 -1.88
CA GLN A 53 29.51 -37.77 -2.63
C GLN A 53 28.25 -38.30 -1.91
N PRO A 54 27.27 -38.85 -2.67
CA PRO A 54 26.07 -39.55 -2.17
C PRO A 54 26.21 -41.10 -2.12
N GLY A 55 25.29 -41.77 -1.42
CA GLY A 55 25.09 -43.23 -1.43
C GLY A 55 23.64 -43.62 -1.07
N PRO A 56 23.02 -44.66 -1.67
CA PRO A 56 21.59 -44.96 -1.50
C PRO A 56 21.25 -46.28 -0.76
N GLY A 57 20.04 -46.38 -0.20
CA GLY A 57 19.33 -47.66 -0.03
C GLY A 57 18.67 -47.92 1.33
N GLU A 58 17.44 -48.48 1.27
CA GLU A 58 16.74 -49.27 2.32
C GLU A 58 16.29 -48.55 3.62
N ALA A 59 15.18 -48.89 4.30
CA ALA A 59 13.89 -49.49 3.86
C ALA A 59 12.80 -49.25 4.95
N TYR A 60 11.58 -48.88 4.52
CA TYR A 60 10.25 -49.17 5.11
C TYR A 60 9.96 -49.09 6.64
N GLN A 61 8.97 -48.23 6.96
CA GLN A 61 7.82 -48.48 7.87
C GLN A 61 7.93 -48.14 9.39
N PRO A 62 6.78 -47.86 10.09
CA PRO A 62 6.61 -46.57 10.76
C PRO A 62 6.28 -46.70 12.26
N TYR A 63 6.09 -45.58 12.96
CA TYR A 63 5.01 -45.51 13.98
C TYR A 63 4.51 -44.06 14.22
N GLN A 64 3.23 -43.96 14.55
CA GLN A 64 2.45 -42.75 14.85
C GLN A 64 2.12 -42.68 16.38
N PRO A 65 1.44 -41.65 16.91
CA PRO A 65 1.88 -40.91 18.12
C PRO A 65 1.06 -41.24 19.40
N TYR A 66 0.77 -40.21 20.23
CA TYR A 66 -0.18 -40.11 21.38
C TYR A 66 0.44 -40.05 22.81
N PRO A 67 -0.22 -39.36 23.79
CA PRO A 67 0.46 -38.31 24.56
C PRO A 67 0.32 -38.48 26.12
N PRO A 68 0.25 -37.44 27.01
CA PRO A 68 0.72 -37.53 28.41
C PRO A 68 -0.35 -37.93 29.44
N GLN A 69 0.08 -38.21 30.69
CA GLN A 69 -0.66 -37.95 31.95
C GLN A 69 0.27 -38.07 33.20
N PRO A 70 -0.14 -37.59 34.40
CA PRO A 70 0.79 -37.24 35.49
C PRO A 70 0.61 -38.00 36.84
N GLY A 71 1.64 -37.91 37.70
CA GLY A 71 1.43 -37.47 39.09
C GLY A 71 1.83 -38.38 40.26
N GLN A 72 1.89 -37.70 41.42
CA GLN A 72 1.65 -38.16 42.80
C GLN A 72 2.83 -38.53 43.73
N TRP A 73 2.63 -38.08 44.99
CA TRP A 73 3.44 -38.13 46.23
C TRP A 73 3.24 -39.51 46.95
N PRO A 74 3.66 -39.81 48.22
CA PRO A 74 4.11 -38.93 49.34
C PRO A 74 5.15 -39.44 50.38
N ALA A 75 5.42 -38.57 51.39
CA ALA A 75 5.85 -38.84 52.79
C ALA A 75 7.22 -39.52 53.06
N GLY A 76 7.91 -39.30 54.19
CA GLY A 76 7.70 -38.38 55.34
C GLY A 76 8.59 -38.78 56.54
N GLN A 77 8.69 -37.92 57.58
CA GLN A 77 9.30 -38.21 58.92
C GLN A 77 10.86 -38.38 58.94
N GLY A 78 11.66 -37.92 59.91
CA GLY A 78 11.51 -37.08 61.11
C GLY A 78 12.72 -37.28 62.05
N GLY A 79 13.25 -36.25 62.74
CA GLY A 79 14.39 -36.42 63.67
C GLY A 79 15.01 -35.12 64.24
N PHE A 80 15.49 -35.17 65.49
CA PHE A 80 15.96 -34.02 66.30
C PHE A 80 17.49 -34.01 66.53
N GLY A 81 18.10 -32.84 66.78
CA GLY A 81 19.44 -32.74 67.39
C GLY A 81 20.21 -31.43 67.11
N PRO A 82 20.83 -30.73 68.10
CA PRO A 82 21.32 -29.36 67.93
C PRO A 82 22.85 -29.18 67.91
N GLY A 83 23.33 -28.07 67.33
CA GLY A 83 24.72 -27.59 67.42
C GLY A 83 24.87 -26.16 66.91
N GLY A 84 25.41 -25.25 67.72
CA GLY A 84 25.38 -23.80 67.47
C GLY A 84 26.60 -23.24 66.71
N GLY A 85 26.38 -22.10 66.04
CA GLY A 85 27.41 -21.20 65.48
C GLY A 85 26.93 -19.75 65.55
N PRO A 86 27.81 -18.77 65.88
CA PRO A 86 27.38 -17.41 66.24
C PRO A 86 27.01 -16.52 65.04
N PRO A 87 26.17 -15.48 65.24
CA PRO A 87 25.65 -14.64 64.16
C PRO A 87 26.59 -13.47 63.78
N PRO A 88 26.74 -13.13 62.49
CA PRO A 88 27.28 -11.83 62.08
C PRO A 88 26.22 -10.71 62.28
N PRO A 89 26.62 -9.51 62.73
CA PRO A 89 25.67 -8.45 63.11
C PRO A 89 25.11 -7.66 61.92
N ARG A 90 23.90 -7.12 62.09
CA ARG A 90 23.34 -6.07 61.23
C ARG A 90 24.09 -4.74 61.43
N SER A 91 24.46 -4.07 60.34
CA SER A 91 24.68 -2.62 60.33
C SER A 91 23.76 -1.95 59.31
N ARG A 92 23.50 -0.65 59.49
CA ARG A 92 22.54 0.13 58.70
C ARG A 92 23.33 1.08 57.77
N LYS A 93 22.78 1.31 56.57
CA LYS A 93 23.24 2.18 55.45
C LYS A 93 23.66 3.61 55.90
N PRO A 94 24.23 4.51 55.04
CA PRO A 94 24.53 4.43 53.59
C PRO A 94 25.90 5.06 53.18
N LEU A 95 26.03 5.44 51.89
CA LEU A 95 27.03 6.34 51.26
C LEU A 95 28.42 5.74 50.95
N ILE A 96 28.81 5.93 49.67
CA ILE A 96 30.12 5.79 48.96
C ILE A 96 30.03 5.04 47.61
N ILE A 97 28.82 4.76 47.07
CA ILE A 97 28.63 4.49 45.62
C ILE A 97 27.49 5.37 45.08
N GLY A 98 27.69 6.70 45.14
CA GLY A 98 26.71 7.69 44.66
C GLY A 98 27.30 9.03 44.20
N ALA A 99 28.62 9.21 44.28
CA ALA A 99 29.28 10.49 44.01
C ALA A 99 29.86 10.63 42.59
N VAL A 100 30.12 9.53 41.86
CA VAL A 100 30.71 9.58 40.51
C VAL A 100 29.63 9.66 39.42
N ALA A 101 28.52 8.94 39.58
CA ALA A 101 27.36 9.06 38.67
C ALA A 101 26.60 10.40 38.85
N GLY A 102 26.54 10.92 40.08
CA GLY A 102 25.91 12.21 40.37
C GLY A 102 26.69 13.40 39.80
N ALA A 103 28.02 13.39 39.89
CA ALA A 103 28.85 14.48 39.36
C ALA A 103 28.78 14.57 37.82
N ALA A 104 28.79 13.44 37.11
CA ALA A 104 28.64 13.42 35.66
C ALA A 104 27.26 13.94 35.22
N LEU A 105 26.17 13.53 35.89
CA LEU A 105 24.82 14.01 35.59
C LEU A 105 24.63 15.49 35.94
N ILE A 106 25.24 15.99 37.01
CA ILE A 106 25.19 17.43 37.35
C ILE A 106 26.04 18.25 36.37
N VAL A 107 27.19 17.77 35.91
CA VAL A 107 27.99 18.46 34.87
C VAL A 107 27.26 18.44 33.52
N VAL A 108 26.64 17.33 33.12
CA VAL A 108 25.83 17.27 31.88
C VAL A 108 24.59 18.16 32.01
N ALA A 109 23.88 18.12 33.13
CA ALA A 109 22.74 19.01 33.37
C ALA A 109 23.15 20.48 33.37
N LEU A 110 24.28 20.84 33.99
CA LEU A 110 24.80 22.21 33.99
C LEU A 110 25.22 22.66 32.58
N VAL A 111 25.93 21.83 31.82
CA VAL A 111 26.31 22.12 30.42
C VAL A 111 25.07 22.25 29.53
N VAL A 112 24.06 21.39 29.70
CA VAL A 112 22.78 21.50 28.97
C VAL A 112 22.03 22.77 29.37
N THR A 113 21.93 23.11 30.67
CA THR A 113 21.28 24.36 31.10
C THR A 113 22.04 25.60 30.64
N LEU A 114 23.37 25.59 30.63
CA LEU A 114 24.19 26.72 30.17
C LEU A 114 23.98 27.00 28.69
N VAL A 115 23.78 25.96 27.88
CA VAL A 115 23.42 26.08 26.45
C VAL A 115 21.95 26.54 26.29
N VAL A 116 21.03 26.08 27.14
CA VAL A 116 19.60 26.47 27.08
C VAL A 116 19.37 27.91 27.53
N THR A 117 20.12 28.44 28.52
CA THR A 117 19.99 29.84 28.98
C THR A 117 20.51 30.89 28.00
N LEU A 118 21.15 30.48 26.90
CA LEU A 118 21.60 31.36 25.81
C LEU A 118 20.65 31.37 24.61
N ALA A 119 19.56 30.60 24.63
CA ALA A 119 18.59 30.48 23.53
C ALA A 119 17.61 31.68 23.41
N GLY A 120 18.05 32.89 23.76
CA GLY A 120 17.32 34.13 23.54
C GLY A 120 17.71 34.77 22.22
N GLY A 121 16.99 34.46 21.13
CA GLY A 121 17.02 35.20 19.87
C GLY A 121 18.42 35.42 19.26
N GLY A 122 19.12 34.34 18.91
CA GLY A 122 20.47 34.41 18.36
C GLY A 122 20.65 33.53 17.12
N THR A 123 21.12 34.15 16.05
CA THR A 123 21.69 33.55 14.83
C THR A 123 22.44 32.24 15.12
N ALA A 124 22.21 31.18 14.34
CA ALA A 124 22.93 29.92 14.47
C ALA A 124 24.42 30.09 14.10
N GLY A 125 25.23 30.52 15.06
CA GLY A 125 26.62 30.93 14.87
C GLY A 125 27.59 29.78 14.55
N ASN A 126 27.13 28.53 14.57
CA ASN A 126 27.85 27.37 14.06
C ASN A 126 26.89 26.32 13.47
N PRO A 127 27.36 25.41 12.59
CA PRO A 127 26.56 24.37 11.96
C PRO A 127 25.93 23.40 12.95
N ASP A 128 26.68 23.05 14.00
CA ASP A 128 26.29 22.14 15.07
C ASP A 128 24.97 22.60 15.73
N ALA A 129 24.87 23.90 16.02
CA ALA A 129 23.69 24.54 16.58
C ALA A 129 22.54 24.64 15.58
N ALA A 130 22.81 24.84 14.28
CA ALA A 130 21.78 24.86 13.25
C ALA A 130 21.09 23.49 13.13
N VAL A 131 21.86 22.40 13.00
CA VAL A 131 21.32 21.02 12.93
C VAL A 131 20.62 20.61 14.21
N LYS A 132 21.19 20.92 15.38
CA LYS A 132 20.54 20.65 16.66
C LYS A 132 19.23 21.44 16.80
N THR A 133 19.18 22.68 16.33
CA THR A 133 17.96 23.52 16.35
C THR A 133 16.90 22.94 15.43
N TYR A 134 17.29 22.53 14.21
CA TYR A 134 16.41 21.88 13.24
C TYR A 134 15.81 20.58 13.80
N LEU A 135 16.63 19.62 14.23
CA LEU A 135 16.15 18.34 14.77
C LEU A 135 15.29 18.52 16.04
N GLN A 136 15.64 19.47 16.91
CA GLN A 136 14.82 19.78 18.08
C GLN A 136 13.48 20.42 17.67
N ALA A 137 13.47 21.30 16.66
CA ALA A 137 12.26 21.91 16.14
C ALA A 137 11.30 20.87 15.52
N LEU A 138 11.83 19.88 14.80
CA LEU A 138 11.05 18.71 14.34
C LEU A 138 10.47 17.92 15.52
N SER A 139 11.30 17.61 16.53
CA SER A 139 10.88 16.89 17.75
C SER A 139 9.85 17.65 18.60
N ASP A 140 9.88 18.98 18.57
CA ASP A 140 8.99 19.87 19.34
C ASP A 140 7.67 20.16 18.61
N GLY A 141 7.53 19.78 17.34
CA GLY A 141 6.36 20.12 16.52
C GLY A 141 6.32 21.59 16.07
N ASN A 142 7.48 22.23 15.91
CA ASN A 142 7.63 23.64 15.56
C ASN A 142 8.27 23.78 14.17
N ALA A 143 7.44 23.91 13.14
CA ALA A 143 7.85 24.02 11.75
C ALA A 143 8.60 25.32 11.48
N GLN A 144 8.11 26.45 11.99
CA GLN A 144 8.73 27.76 11.73
C GLN A 144 10.20 27.78 12.19
N LYS A 145 10.49 27.26 13.38
CA LYS A 145 11.86 27.17 13.92
C LYS A 145 12.76 26.22 13.12
N ALA A 146 12.19 25.22 12.45
CA ALA A 146 12.93 24.36 11.53
C ALA A 146 13.24 25.10 10.22
N LEU A 147 12.25 25.79 9.63
CA LEU A 147 12.39 26.63 8.44
C LEU A 147 13.44 27.75 8.65
N ASP A 148 13.45 28.38 9.82
CA ASP A 148 14.36 29.47 10.17
C ASP A 148 15.86 29.10 10.08
N VAL A 149 16.21 27.81 10.17
CA VAL A 149 17.60 27.29 10.13
C VAL A 149 17.93 26.47 8.88
N MET A 150 17.04 26.38 7.89
CA MET A 150 17.31 25.79 6.58
C MET A 150 17.25 26.84 5.46
N LYS A 151 17.57 26.46 4.22
CA LYS A 151 17.19 27.21 3.03
C LYS A 151 15.68 27.10 2.81
N ALA A 152 15.05 28.17 2.34
CA ALA A 152 13.62 28.17 2.06
C ALA A 152 13.29 27.14 0.95
N PRO A 153 12.34 26.21 1.19
CA PRO A 153 11.89 25.28 0.17
C PRO A 153 10.96 25.99 -0.83
N PRO A 154 10.70 25.41 -2.02
CA PRO A 154 9.86 26.03 -3.05
C PRO A 154 8.37 26.17 -2.67
N SER A 155 7.88 25.40 -1.69
CA SER A 155 6.53 25.47 -1.15
C SER A 155 6.55 25.09 0.33
N ASP A 156 5.67 25.70 1.12
CA ASP A 156 5.46 25.48 2.55
C ASP A 156 4.10 24.82 2.87
N LEU A 157 3.34 24.40 1.84
CA LEU A 157 1.98 23.84 1.95
C LEU A 157 1.82 22.77 3.05
N LEU A 158 2.80 21.87 3.18
CA LEU A 158 2.81 20.81 4.21
C LEU A 158 3.82 21.06 5.35
N LEU A 159 4.53 22.19 5.34
CA LEU A 159 5.57 22.54 6.31
C LEU A 159 5.01 23.38 7.45
N THR A 160 3.94 22.86 8.07
CA THR A 160 3.21 23.53 9.15
C THR A 160 3.39 22.83 10.50
N ASP A 161 3.26 23.59 11.59
CA ASP A 161 3.31 23.07 12.96
C ASP A 161 2.31 21.91 13.16
N ASP A 162 1.12 22.01 12.58
CA ASP A 162 0.05 21.03 12.81
C ASP A 162 0.28 19.72 12.06
N ILE A 163 0.83 19.77 10.84
CA ILE A 163 1.27 18.56 10.11
C ILE A 163 2.45 17.91 10.83
N LEU A 164 3.45 18.71 11.23
CA LEU A 164 4.61 18.19 11.94
C LEU A 164 4.22 17.53 13.28
N LYS A 165 3.24 18.08 14.02
CA LYS A 165 2.69 17.42 15.22
C LYS A 165 2.05 16.08 14.90
N LYS A 166 1.20 15.98 13.86
CA LYS A 166 0.63 14.69 13.40
C LYS A 166 1.72 13.67 13.03
N GLN A 167 2.79 14.10 12.35
CA GLN A 167 3.94 13.23 12.07
C GLN A 167 4.60 12.72 13.37
N GLN A 168 4.78 13.58 14.38
CA GLN A 168 5.35 13.21 15.68
C GLN A 168 4.44 12.31 16.54
N GLU A 169 3.12 12.34 16.32
CA GLU A 169 2.16 11.41 16.94
C GLU A 169 2.31 9.99 16.36
N ILE A 170 2.61 9.86 15.07
CA ILE A 170 2.86 8.57 14.40
C ILE A 170 4.26 8.02 14.75
N ALA A 171 5.30 8.85 14.66
CA ALA A 171 6.68 8.48 14.99
C ALA A 171 7.42 9.66 15.61
N LYS A 172 7.81 9.55 16.89
CA LYS A 172 8.46 10.65 17.61
C LYS A 172 9.98 10.68 17.41
N ILE A 173 10.53 11.86 17.15
CA ILE A 173 11.98 12.11 17.17
C ILE A 173 12.46 12.20 18.63
N THR A 174 13.50 11.45 18.98
CA THR A 174 14.10 11.45 20.33
C THR A 174 15.62 11.20 20.28
N ASP A 175 16.30 11.24 21.44
CA ASP A 175 17.72 10.88 21.60
C ASP A 175 18.74 11.64 20.71
N ILE A 176 18.41 12.87 20.27
CA ILE A 176 19.21 13.71 19.36
C ILE A 176 20.62 13.99 19.91
N LYS A 177 21.64 13.65 19.11
CA LYS A 177 23.07 13.87 19.38
C LYS A 177 23.80 14.30 18.12
N ILE A 178 24.59 15.36 18.20
CA ILE A 178 25.61 15.67 17.19
C ILE A 178 26.81 14.76 17.46
N VAL A 179 27.37 14.16 16.40
CA VAL A 179 28.46 13.18 16.45
C VAL A 179 29.78 13.80 15.98
N ASP A 180 29.76 14.42 14.79
CA ASP A 180 30.92 15.10 14.19
C ASP A 180 30.47 16.36 13.44
N THR A 181 31.38 17.31 13.25
CA THR A 181 31.20 18.48 12.39
C THR A 181 32.49 18.80 11.65
N THR A 182 32.46 18.68 10.32
CA THR A 182 33.54 19.08 9.41
C THR A 182 33.19 20.41 8.74
N LYS A 183 34.15 21.35 8.66
CA LYS A 183 33.99 22.71 8.11
C LYS A 183 34.99 22.97 7.00
N ALA A 184 34.53 23.50 5.87
CA ALA A 184 35.32 23.83 4.69
C ALA A 184 34.88 25.20 4.13
N GLY A 185 35.47 26.28 4.66
CA GLY A 185 35.08 27.65 4.31
C GLY A 185 33.63 27.94 4.73
N ASP A 186 32.79 28.31 3.76
CA ASP A 186 31.36 28.57 3.94
C ASP A 186 30.48 27.32 3.77
N MET A 187 31.07 26.13 3.66
CA MET A 187 30.37 24.83 3.68
C MET A 187 30.69 24.08 4.98
N ALA A 188 29.72 23.32 5.49
CA ALA A 188 29.93 22.38 6.58
C ALA A 188 29.10 21.10 6.40
N THR A 189 29.61 19.99 6.92
CA THR A 189 28.85 18.76 7.14
C THR A 189 28.76 18.48 8.63
N VAL A 190 27.59 18.02 9.08
CA VAL A 190 27.33 17.70 10.48
C VAL A 190 26.68 16.33 10.54
N GLN A 191 27.34 15.37 11.19
CA GLN A 191 26.78 14.05 11.44
C GLN A 191 25.96 14.10 12.73
N ALA A 192 24.73 13.59 12.70
CA ALA A 192 23.88 13.48 13.88
C ALA A 192 23.19 12.11 13.95
N THR A 193 23.05 11.61 15.18
CA THR A 193 22.29 10.40 15.50
C THR A 193 21.09 10.75 16.35
N TYR A 194 19.97 10.07 16.10
CA TYR A 194 18.71 10.24 16.81
C TYR A 194 17.83 9.00 16.59
N LYS A 195 16.68 8.95 17.26
CA LYS A 195 15.62 7.98 16.96
C LYS A 195 14.44 8.66 16.29
N PHE A 196 13.74 7.94 15.43
CA PHE A 196 12.50 8.37 14.80
C PHE A 196 11.49 7.21 14.93
N GLY A 197 10.63 7.29 15.95
CA GLY A 197 9.93 6.12 16.46
C GLY A 197 10.92 5.05 16.93
N ASP A 198 10.74 3.81 16.51
CA ASP A 198 11.63 2.69 16.85
C ASP A 198 12.90 2.60 15.98
N ARG A 199 13.04 3.45 14.95
CA ARG A 199 14.18 3.45 14.03
C ARG A 199 15.31 4.33 14.58
N ASN A 200 16.55 3.88 14.44
CA ASN A 200 17.73 4.72 14.69
C ASN A 200 18.16 5.36 13.37
N ALA A 201 18.43 6.65 13.41
CA ALA A 201 18.96 7.44 12.31
C ALA A 201 20.43 7.80 12.58
N ASP A 202 21.25 7.77 11.54
CA ASP A 202 22.61 8.28 11.50
C ASP A 202 22.76 9.02 10.17
N GLU A 203 22.71 10.34 10.23
CA GLU A 203 22.45 11.20 9.08
C GLU A 203 23.49 12.33 9.01
N THR A 204 23.95 12.64 7.80
CA THR A 204 24.88 13.75 7.56
C THR A 204 24.16 14.90 6.88
N PHE A 205 24.02 16.00 7.61
CA PHE A 205 23.40 17.23 7.13
C PHE A 205 24.46 18.10 6.45
N ILE A 206 24.13 18.66 5.28
CA ILE A 206 24.97 19.63 4.57
C ILE A 206 24.44 21.03 4.86
N LEU A 207 25.35 21.95 5.17
CA LEU A 207 25.03 23.33 5.49
C LEU A 207 25.91 24.30 4.72
N HIS A 208 25.34 25.44 4.35
CA HIS A 208 26.08 26.58 3.81
C HIS A 208 25.88 27.83 4.68
N LYS A 209 26.92 28.66 4.76
CA LYS A 209 26.86 29.97 5.40
C LYS A 209 26.10 30.95 4.50
N THR A 210 25.03 31.54 5.04
CA THR A 210 24.20 32.57 4.39
C THR A 210 24.31 33.85 5.23
N GLY A 211 25.13 34.80 4.77
CA GLY A 211 25.53 35.95 5.59
C GLY A 211 26.33 35.48 6.81
N ASP A 212 25.82 35.74 8.01
CA ASP A 212 26.42 35.27 9.27
C ASP A 212 25.71 34.06 9.91
N SER A 213 24.72 33.48 9.20
CA SER A 213 23.99 32.29 9.66
C SER A 213 24.47 31.03 8.96
N TRP A 214 24.57 29.91 9.67
CA TRP A 214 24.59 28.59 9.02
C TRP A 214 23.17 28.12 8.74
N ARG A 215 22.92 27.60 7.53
CA ARG A 215 21.63 27.05 7.10
C ARG A 215 21.80 25.67 6.50
N LEU A 216 20.90 24.74 6.83
CA LEU A 216 20.80 23.45 6.15
C LEU A 216 20.46 23.66 4.67
N ASP A 217 21.10 22.89 3.80
CA ASP A 217 20.84 22.93 2.36
C ASP A 217 19.43 22.41 2.05
N ASP A 218 19.10 21.23 2.57
CA ASP A 218 17.77 20.64 2.50
C ASP A 218 17.33 20.22 3.91
N GLY A 219 16.13 20.64 4.27
CA GLY A 219 15.40 20.23 5.48
C GLY A 219 13.93 19.87 5.19
N ALA A 220 13.58 19.77 3.90
CA ALA A 220 12.27 19.30 3.45
C ALA A 220 12.50 18.24 2.38
N VAL A 221 11.77 17.13 2.49
CA VAL A 221 11.72 16.09 1.48
C VAL A 221 10.83 16.58 0.34
N GLY A 222 11.38 16.60 -0.88
CA GLY A 222 10.59 16.82 -2.09
C GLY A 222 10.10 15.50 -2.66
N LEU A 223 8.78 15.31 -2.76
CA LEU A 223 8.15 14.14 -3.37
C LEU A 223 7.38 14.56 -4.62
N GLU A 224 7.80 14.05 -5.79
CA GLU A 224 7.04 14.15 -7.03
C GLU A 224 5.76 13.30 -6.89
N LEU A 225 4.60 13.86 -7.22
CA LEU A 225 3.35 13.11 -7.32
C LEU A 225 3.20 12.63 -8.77
N SER A 226 2.97 11.33 -8.96
CA SER A 226 2.82 10.81 -10.32
C SER A 226 1.45 11.22 -10.88
N PRO A 227 1.37 11.80 -12.09
CA PRO A 227 0.09 12.07 -12.75
C PRO A 227 -0.76 10.82 -13.01
N SER A 228 -0.20 9.62 -12.84
CA SER A 228 -0.89 8.32 -12.90
C SER A 228 -1.41 7.82 -11.54
N MET A 229 -1.44 8.68 -10.52
CA MET A 229 -2.11 8.40 -9.26
C MET A 229 -3.58 8.81 -9.40
N ASP A 230 -4.38 7.95 -10.02
CA ASP A 230 -5.83 8.13 -10.19
C ASP A 230 -6.57 7.95 -8.85
N ILE A 231 -6.32 8.90 -7.95
CA ILE A 231 -6.83 8.95 -6.58
C ILE A 231 -7.74 10.19 -6.46
N PRO A 232 -9.06 10.01 -6.31
CA PRO A 232 -10.00 11.12 -6.14
C PRO A 232 -9.59 12.03 -4.98
N GLU A 233 -9.54 13.34 -5.24
CA GLU A 233 -9.26 14.39 -4.27
C GLU A 233 -8.15 14.04 -3.25
N LEU A 234 -6.99 13.59 -3.75
CA LEU A 234 -5.84 13.17 -2.93
C LEU A 234 -5.45 14.23 -1.88
N THR A 235 -5.27 13.78 -0.64
CA THR A 235 -4.82 14.59 0.49
C THR A 235 -3.61 13.98 1.20
N ALA A 236 -2.78 14.87 1.77
CA ALA A 236 -1.72 14.56 2.72
C ALA A 236 -2.06 15.21 4.07
N PHE A 237 -2.21 14.43 5.14
CA PHE A 237 -2.68 14.88 6.46
C PHE A 237 -4.00 15.68 6.44
N GLY A 238 -4.85 15.45 5.43
CA GLY A 238 -6.10 16.18 5.19
C GLY A 238 -5.96 17.50 4.43
N VAL A 239 -4.76 17.88 3.99
CA VAL A 239 -4.52 18.99 3.06
C VAL A 239 -4.56 18.46 1.62
N ALA A 240 -5.32 19.12 0.74
CA ALA A 240 -5.41 18.76 -0.66
C ALA A 240 -4.06 18.92 -1.38
N VAL A 241 -3.65 17.89 -2.12
CA VAL A 241 -2.40 17.84 -2.92
C VAL A 241 -2.63 17.29 -4.32
N ASP A 242 -3.88 17.00 -4.70
CA ASP A 242 -4.34 16.49 -5.99
C ASP A 242 -3.92 17.34 -7.21
N LYS A 243 -3.61 18.63 -6.98
CA LYS A 243 -3.20 19.60 -8.00
C LYS A 243 -1.70 19.89 -8.01
N GLU A 244 -0.94 19.32 -7.08
CA GLU A 244 0.51 19.54 -6.96
C GLU A 244 1.28 18.49 -7.78
N ALA A 245 2.15 18.94 -8.69
CA ALA A 245 3.10 18.02 -9.34
C ALA A 245 4.17 17.51 -8.35
N LYS A 246 4.45 18.29 -7.29
CA LYS A 246 5.47 18.01 -6.30
C LYS A 246 5.14 18.67 -4.97
N ILE A 247 5.23 17.91 -3.89
CA ILE A 247 5.03 18.40 -2.52
C ILE A 247 6.34 18.44 -1.73
N TYR A 248 6.38 19.30 -0.71
CA TYR A 248 7.50 19.45 0.21
C TYR A 248 7.01 19.28 1.65
N TYR A 249 7.61 18.36 2.40
CA TYR A 249 7.22 18.03 3.78
C TYR A 249 8.47 17.74 4.64
N PHE A 250 8.35 17.82 5.97
CA PHE A 250 9.48 17.48 6.84
C PHE A 250 9.71 15.96 6.84
N PRO A 251 10.96 15.49 6.95
CA PRO A 251 11.26 14.07 7.08
C PRO A 251 10.43 13.43 8.19
N GLY A 252 9.79 12.31 7.89
CA GLY A 252 8.85 11.65 8.79
C GLY A 252 7.77 10.87 8.04
N PRO A 253 6.92 10.12 8.76
CA PRO A 253 5.78 9.40 8.18
C PRO A 253 4.81 10.36 7.48
N MET A 254 4.04 9.83 6.53
CA MET A 254 2.99 10.56 5.81
C MET A 254 1.66 9.85 6.00
N GLU A 255 0.61 10.61 6.31
CA GLU A 255 -0.76 10.12 6.29
C GLU A 255 -1.41 10.56 4.97
N TRP A 256 -1.83 9.59 4.16
CA TRP A 256 -2.51 9.82 2.90
C TRP A 256 -4.01 9.59 3.04
N GLY A 257 -4.82 10.34 2.30
CA GLY A 257 -6.27 10.19 2.32
C GLY A 257 -6.92 10.77 1.06
N SER A 258 -8.25 10.75 1.02
CA SER A 258 -9.06 11.40 0.00
C SER A 258 -10.03 12.36 0.68
N ALA A 259 -10.33 13.51 0.06
CA ALA A 259 -11.42 14.36 0.50
C ALA A 259 -12.79 13.86 -0.01
N ASP A 260 -12.82 13.00 -1.04
CA ASP A 260 -14.03 12.28 -1.43
C ASP A 260 -14.34 11.21 -0.37
N LYS A 261 -15.48 11.42 0.30
CA LYS A 261 -16.08 10.53 1.30
C LYS A 261 -16.15 9.06 0.85
N ASN A 262 -16.24 8.78 -0.45
CA ASN A 262 -16.40 7.43 -1.01
C ASN A 262 -15.09 6.62 -0.99
N PHE A 263 -13.93 7.28 -0.90
CA PHE A 263 -12.63 6.66 -1.04
C PHE A 263 -11.77 6.81 0.22
N SER A 264 -10.74 5.96 0.28
CA SER A 264 -9.67 6.01 1.28
C SER A 264 -8.37 5.61 0.61
N VAL A 265 -7.25 6.13 1.10
CA VAL A 265 -5.93 5.88 0.50
C VAL A 265 -5.08 5.09 1.50
N VAL A 266 -4.47 4.01 1.01
CA VAL A 266 -3.58 3.16 1.81
C VAL A 266 -2.18 3.26 1.23
N ASP A 267 -1.20 3.74 2.01
CA ASP A 267 0.21 3.58 1.68
C ASP A 267 0.72 2.25 2.23
N THR A 268 0.89 1.26 1.35
CA THR A 268 1.41 -0.06 1.71
C THR A 268 2.86 -0.02 2.25
N LYS A 269 3.55 1.12 2.09
CA LYS A 269 4.90 1.41 2.59
C LYS A 269 4.96 2.49 3.67
N ALA A 270 3.86 2.82 4.34
CA ALA A 270 3.81 3.89 5.36
C ALA A 270 4.89 3.83 6.49
N LYS A 271 5.52 2.66 6.72
CA LYS A 271 6.62 2.48 7.68
C LYS A 271 8.00 2.92 7.14
N ASP A 272 8.16 2.93 5.82
CA ASP A 272 9.42 3.20 5.12
C ASP A 272 9.55 4.69 4.76
N PHE A 273 9.49 5.54 5.78
CA PHE A 273 9.59 7.00 5.62
C PHE A 273 11.05 7.52 5.67
N PRO A 274 11.34 8.68 5.05
CA PRO A 274 12.66 9.33 5.13
C PRO A 274 12.93 9.88 6.53
N MET A 275 14.16 9.69 7.02
CA MET A 275 14.58 10.23 8.33
C MET A 275 15.26 11.61 8.19
N SER A 276 16.03 11.82 7.12
CA SER A 276 16.54 13.14 6.71
C SER A 276 15.98 13.57 5.35
N ALA A 277 16.21 14.82 4.94
CA ALA A 277 15.82 15.31 3.62
C ALA A 277 16.68 14.73 2.49
N GLN A 278 17.89 14.28 2.82
CA GLN A 278 18.87 13.66 1.93
C GLN A 278 18.75 12.13 1.85
N ALA A 279 17.96 11.51 2.74
CA ALA A 279 17.80 10.06 2.80
C ALA A 279 17.16 9.54 1.50
N TYR A 280 17.82 8.59 0.85
CA TYR A 280 17.21 7.84 -0.25
C TYR A 280 16.18 6.87 0.32
N PHE A 281 14.90 7.14 0.10
CA PHE A 281 13.79 6.29 0.51
C PHE A 281 13.03 5.77 -0.72
N GLY A 282 12.37 4.62 -0.57
CA GLY A 282 11.48 4.11 -1.61
C GLY A 282 10.21 4.97 -1.67
N ALA A 283 9.74 5.28 -2.87
CA ALA A 283 8.49 6.01 -3.05
C ALA A 283 7.32 5.30 -2.35
N SER A 284 6.39 6.10 -1.79
CA SER A 284 5.11 5.63 -1.26
C SER A 284 4.37 4.76 -2.28
N GLN A 285 3.67 3.74 -1.79
CA GLN A 285 2.89 2.83 -2.61
C GLN A 285 1.41 2.96 -2.24
N LEU A 286 0.84 4.05 -2.76
CA LEU A 286 -0.55 4.43 -2.56
C LEU A 286 -1.48 3.48 -3.33
N THR A 287 -2.57 3.09 -2.69
CA THR A 287 -3.66 2.31 -3.28
C THR A 287 -4.98 2.95 -2.87
N THR A 288 -5.86 3.21 -3.84
CA THR A 288 -7.23 3.68 -3.59
C THR A 288 -8.10 2.50 -3.18
N GLU A 289 -8.87 2.65 -2.10
CA GLU A 289 -9.87 1.70 -1.65
C GLU A 289 -11.22 2.39 -1.45
N LEU A 290 -12.32 1.64 -1.56
CA LEU A 290 -13.65 2.13 -1.17
C LEU A 290 -13.72 2.24 0.35
N SER A 291 -14.03 3.45 0.82
CA SER A 291 -14.33 3.74 2.22
C SER A 291 -15.58 2.99 2.68
N GLY A 292 -15.87 3.00 3.98
CA GLY A 292 -17.15 2.52 4.50
C GLY A 292 -18.37 3.21 3.86
N THR A 293 -18.25 4.51 3.56
CA THR A 293 -19.31 5.28 2.86
C THR A 293 -19.45 4.82 1.41
N GLY A 294 -18.34 4.68 0.67
CA GLY A 294 -18.36 4.25 -0.73
C GLY A 294 -18.91 2.83 -0.90
N ARG A 295 -18.50 1.89 -0.02
CA ARG A 295 -19.05 0.53 0.00
C ARG A 295 -20.57 0.52 0.26
N ASN A 296 -21.04 1.32 1.21
CA ASN A 296 -22.48 1.45 1.50
C ASN A 296 -23.25 2.07 0.33
N ALA A 297 -22.66 3.03 -0.39
CA ALA A 297 -23.24 3.64 -1.58
C ALA A 297 -23.38 2.63 -2.73
N VAL A 298 -22.31 1.88 -3.02
CA VAL A 298 -22.32 0.75 -3.99
C VAL A 298 -23.38 -0.29 -3.63
N GLN A 299 -23.44 -0.71 -2.36
CA GLN A 299 -24.45 -1.66 -1.88
C GLN A 299 -25.88 -1.12 -2.05
N SER A 300 -26.11 0.15 -1.72
CA SER A 300 -27.43 0.79 -1.85
C SER A 300 -27.88 0.84 -3.32
N ALA A 301 -26.97 1.16 -4.25
CA ALA A 301 -27.24 1.20 -5.68
C ALA A 301 -27.60 -0.21 -6.23
N ILE A 302 -26.86 -1.24 -5.79
CA ILE A 302 -27.16 -2.64 -6.13
C ILE A 302 -28.51 -3.06 -5.57
N THR A 303 -28.78 -2.83 -4.27
CA THR A 303 -30.07 -3.17 -3.65
C THR A 303 -31.25 -2.49 -4.36
N ALA A 304 -31.13 -1.22 -4.74
CA ALA A 304 -32.18 -0.51 -5.49
C ALA A 304 -32.45 -1.15 -6.87
N TYR A 305 -31.41 -1.63 -7.57
CA TYR A 305 -31.54 -2.39 -8.81
C TYR A 305 -32.25 -3.75 -8.57
N LEU A 306 -31.78 -4.54 -7.59
CA LEU A 306 -32.36 -5.84 -7.26
C LEU A 306 -33.84 -5.70 -6.83
N ASP A 307 -34.17 -4.70 -6.01
CA ASP A 307 -35.55 -4.42 -5.58
C ASP A 307 -36.44 -4.04 -6.78
N ASN A 308 -35.94 -3.25 -7.74
CA ASN A 308 -36.69 -2.92 -8.96
C ASN A 308 -36.96 -4.17 -9.82
N CYS A 309 -35.99 -5.07 -9.95
CA CYS A 309 -36.13 -6.30 -10.72
C CYS A 309 -37.09 -7.29 -10.03
N ALA A 310 -37.07 -7.37 -8.69
CA ALA A 310 -38.00 -8.20 -7.92
C ALA A 310 -39.49 -7.82 -8.10
N LEU A 311 -39.78 -6.61 -8.57
CA LEU A 311 -41.13 -6.17 -8.91
C LEU A 311 -41.69 -6.77 -10.21
N SER A 312 -40.87 -7.46 -11.02
CA SER A 312 -41.32 -8.16 -12.24
C SER A 312 -42.44 -9.17 -11.95
N LYS A 313 -43.31 -9.37 -12.94
CA LYS A 313 -44.37 -10.38 -12.96
C LYS A 313 -44.18 -11.45 -14.04
N GLN A 314 -43.09 -11.41 -14.78
CA GLN A 314 -42.75 -12.40 -15.80
C GLN A 314 -41.66 -13.37 -15.31
N ALA A 315 -41.60 -14.55 -15.93
CA ALA A 315 -40.55 -15.56 -15.66
C ALA A 315 -39.20 -15.20 -16.31
N ASP A 316 -39.21 -14.27 -17.26
CA ASP A 316 -38.07 -13.54 -17.79
C ASP A 316 -38.28 -12.08 -17.37
N ALA A 317 -37.50 -11.58 -16.41
CA ALA A 317 -37.72 -10.27 -15.81
C ALA A 317 -37.52 -9.13 -16.83
N SER A 318 -36.69 -9.33 -17.85
CA SER A 318 -36.42 -8.31 -18.89
C SER A 318 -37.68 -7.89 -19.66
N ALA A 319 -38.70 -8.75 -19.70
CA ALA A 319 -39.93 -8.55 -20.46
C ALA A 319 -40.85 -7.44 -19.91
N ASP A 320 -40.80 -7.15 -18.60
CA ASP A 320 -41.51 -6.02 -17.98
C ASP A 320 -40.61 -5.10 -17.13
N LYS A 321 -39.35 -5.49 -16.90
CA LYS A 321 -38.29 -4.70 -16.25
C LYS A 321 -37.03 -4.66 -17.12
N PRO A 322 -36.94 -3.72 -18.08
CA PRO A 322 -35.73 -3.55 -18.89
C PRO A 322 -34.48 -3.37 -18.03
N GLY A 323 -33.40 -4.06 -18.38
CA GLY A 323 -32.14 -4.10 -17.63
C GLY A 323 -32.05 -5.19 -16.56
N CYS A 324 -33.13 -5.94 -16.28
CA CYS A 324 -33.08 -7.08 -15.36
C CYS A 324 -32.81 -8.38 -16.12
N GLY A 325 -31.72 -9.08 -15.78
CA GLY A 325 -31.32 -10.34 -16.44
C GLY A 325 -32.06 -11.59 -15.97
N GLN A 326 -32.70 -11.53 -14.79
CA GLN A 326 -33.24 -12.69 -14.07
C GLN A 326 -34.23 -13.51 -14.92
N ASN A 327 -33.97 -14.81 -15.07
CA ASN A 327 -34.70 -15.65 -16.01
C ASN A 327 -34.72 -17.12 -15.59
N VAL A 328 -35.90 -17.75 -15.61
CA VAL A 328 -36.06 -19.20 -15.42
C VAL A 328 -36.73 -19.86 -16.62
N TYR A 329 -36.37 -21.13 -16.89
CA TYR A 329 -36.91 -21.89 -18.02
C TYR A 329 -38.34 -22.42 -17.76
N ALA A 330 -39.25 -21.50 -17.45
CA ALA A 330 -40.63 -21.78 -17.07
C ALA A 330 -41.59 -21.67 -18.27
N TYR A 331 -41.37 -22.49 -19.31
CA TYR A 331 -42.13 -22.46 -20.57
C TYR A 331 -43.66 -22.61 -20.41
N ASN A 332 -44.12 -23.12 -19.27
CA ASN A 332 -45.53 -23.29 -18.94
C ASN A 332 -46.03 -22.35 -17.83
N ALA A 333 -45.27 -21.31 -17.46
CA ALA A 333 -45.75 -20.28 -16.53
C ALA A 333 -46.99 -19.55 -17.08
N GLU A 334 -47.93 -19.26 -16.19
CA GLU A 334 -49.06 -18.37 -16.46
C GLU A 334 -48.52 -16.92 -16.53
N PRO A 335 -48.77 -16.16 -17.63
CA PRO A 335 -48.24 -14.80 -17.77
C PRO A 335 -48.66 -13.90 -16.62
N GLY A 336 -47.71 -13.10 -16.10
CA GLY A 336 -47.98 -12.23 -14.95
C GLY A 336 -48.04 -12.92 -13.58
N SER A 337 -47.80 -14.24 -13.49
CA SER A 337 -47.87 -14.99 -12.23
C SER A 337 -46.57 -15.04 -11.42
N ALA A 338 -45.45 -14.54 -11.96
CA ALA A 338 -44.17 -14.62 -11.28
C ALA A 338 -44.11 -13.67 -10.06
N THR A 339 -43.44 -14.12 -9.02
CA THR A 339 -43.09 -13.33 -7.84
C THR A 339 -41.65 -13.65 -7.49
N TRP A 340 -40.77 -12.71 -7.83
CA TRP A 340 -39.35 -12.75 -7.54
C TRP A 340 -39.08 -12.31 -6.10
N THR A 341 -38.05 -12.90 -5.49
CA THR A 341 -37.50 -12.49 -4.19
C THR A 341 -36.03 -12.14 -4.40
N ALA A 342 -35.69 -10.87 -4.17
CA ALA A 342 -34.32 -10.38 -4.29
C ALA A 342 -33.38 -11.03 -3.26
N PRO A 343 -32.12 -11.28 -3.64
CA PRO A 343 -31.08 -11.68 -2.71
C PRO A 343 -30.70 -10.53 -1.78
N THR A 344 -30.69 -10.78 -0.47
CA THR A 344 -30.34 -9.79 0.58
C THR A 344 -28.91 -9.94 1.09
N ASP A 345 -28.27 -11.08 0.86
CA ASP A 345 -26.86 -11.32 1.17
C ASP A 345 -25.99 -10.95 -0.04
N LEU A 346 -25.35 -9.79 0.04
CA LEU A 346 -24.42 -9.29 -0.99
C LEU A 346 -22.95 -9.67 -0.72
N SER A 347 -22.66 -10.52 0.28
CA SER A 347 -21.29 -10.86 0.69
C SER A 347 -20.45 -11.59 -0.37
N LYS A 348 -21.11 -12.13 -1.42
CA LYS A 348 -20.48 -12.79 -2.57
C LYS A 348 -20.12 -11.84 -3.72
N LEU A 349 -20.42 -10.55 -3.61
CA LEU A 349 -20.05 -9.57 -4.63
C LEU A 349 -18.63 -9.06 -4.40
N GLU A 350 -17.83 -9.10 -5.45
CA GLU A 350 -16.57 -8.37 -5.54
C GLU A 350 -16.83 -6.96 -6.09
N TYR A 351 -16.20 -5.97 -5.46
CA TYR A 351 -16.16 -4.58 -5.94
C TYR A 351 -14.75 -4.26 -6.40
N ARG A 352 -14.60 -3.68 -7.58
CA ARG A 352 -13.31 -3.27 -8.15
C ARG A 352 -13.43 -1.84 -8.65
N ILE A 353 -12.63 -0.94 -8.08
CA ILE A 353 -12.50 0.45 -8.53
C ILE A 353 -11.97 0.43 -9.97
N GLY A 354 -12.57 1.23 -10.86
CA GLY A 354 -12.13 1.36 -12.24
C GLY A 354 -10.72 1.94 -12.33
N TYR A 355 -9.92 1.41 -13.25
CA TYR A 355 -8.52 1.81 -13.41
C TYR A 355 -8.41 3.23 -14.00
N ASP A 356 -9.13 3.49 -15.10
CA ASP A 356 -9.13 4.81 -15.77
C ASP A 356 -10.17 5.80 -15.17
N ASN A 357 -11.13 5.29 -14.39
CA ASN A 357 -12.10 6.10 -13.68
C ASN A 357 -12.42 5.48 -12.31
N PRO A 358 -11.89 6.02 -11.20
CA PRO A 358 -12.14 5.48 -9.87
C PRO A 358 -13.60 5.63 -9.40
N GLU A 359 -14.37 6.58 -9.95
CA GLU A 359 -15.80 6.74 -9.63
C GLU A 359 -16.66 5.62 -10.23
N GLU A 360 -16.15 4.87 -11.21
CA GLU A 360 -16.81 3.72 -11.82
C GLU A 360 -16.39 2.42 -11.11
N VAL A 361 -17.24 1.92 -10.20
CA VAL A 361 -16.99 0.67 -9.48
C VAL A 361 -17.59 -0.51 -10.23
N SER A 362 -16.75 -1.37 -10.79
CA SER A 362 -17.18 -2.67 -11.33
C SER A 362 -17.65 -3.59 -10.20
N VAL A 363 -18.81 -4.21 -10.38
CA VAL A 363 -19.44 -5.15 -9.46
C VAL A 363 -19.58 -6.50 -10.15
N SER A 364 -19.17 -7.58 -9.47
CA SER A 364 -19.31 -8.92 -10.03
C SER A 364 -19.57 -9.99 -8.98
N GLY A 365 -20.45 -10.97 -9.25
CA GLY A 365 -20.63 -12.12 -8.37
C GLY A 365 -21.95 -12.88 -8.56
N GLN A 366 -22.03 -14.08 -7.98
CA GLN A 366 -23.25 -14.89 -8.02
C GLN A 366 -24.22 -14.50 -6.89
N LEU A 367 -25.46 -14.19 -7.26
CA LEU A 367 -26.53 -13.89 -6.32
C LEU A 367 -27.70 -14.88 -6.51
N PRO A 368 -28.08 -15.67 -5.48
CA PRO A 368 -29.17 -16.62 -5.59
C PRO A 368 -30.52 -15.89 -5.48
N TRP A 369 -31.18 -15.73 -6.61
CA TRP A 369 -32.57 -15.31 -6.71
C TRP A 369 -33.51 -16.49 -6.51
N SER A 370 -34.72 -16.20 -6.04
CA SER A 370 -35.81 -17.18 -6.09
C SER A 370 -37.06 -16.58 -6.73
N VAL A 371 -37.74 -17.40 -7.51
CA VAL A 371 -39.00 -17.03 -8.17
C VAL A 371 -40.06 -18.08 -7.88
N THR A 372 -41.24 -17.62 -7.48
CA THR A 372 -42.44 -18.47 -7.43
C THR A 372 -43.40 -18.04 -8.52
N TYR A 373 -43.87 -18.99 -9.32
CA TYR A 373 -44.80 -18.75 -10.42
C TYR A 373 -45.88 -19.83 -10.45
N ARG A 374 -46.97 -19.56 -11.16
CA ARG A 374 -48.07 -20.50 -11.35
C ARG A 374 -47.97 -21.14 -12.73
N THR A 375 -48.19 -22.45 -12.84
CA THR A 375 -48.21 -23.13 -14.15
C THR A 375 -49.58 -23.03 -14.80
N THR A 376 -49.59 -23.01 -16.13
CA THR A 376 -50.79 -23.17 -16.95
C THR A 376 -51.34 -24.59 -16.81
N ALA A 377 -52.66 -24.69 -16.64
CA ALA A 377 -53.34 -25.98 -16.59
C ALA A 377 -53.38 -26.64 -17.99
N THR A 378 -53.32 -27.96 -18.01
CA THR A 378 -53.46 -28.78 -19.23
C THR A 378 -54.58 -29.80 -19.03
N SER A 379 -54.99 -30.49 -20.11
CA SER A 379 -55.99 -31.57 -20.03
C SER A 379 -55.58 -32.75 -19.13
N TYR A 380 -54.30 -32.85 -18.73
CA TYR A 380 -53.76 -33.95 -17.93
C TYR A 380 -53.15 -33.52 -16.59
N ARG A 381 -52.97 -32.22 -16.35
CA ARG A 381 -52.40 -31.68 -15.10
C ARG A 381 -53.06 -30.35 -14.71
N PRO A 382 -53.49 -30.18 -13.46
CA PRO A 382 -53.97 -28.90 -12.96
C PRO A 382 -52.83 -27.87 -12.89
N ALA A 383 -53.19 -26.60 -12.81
CA ALA A 383 -52.26 -25.52 -12.47
C ALA A 383 -51.71 -25.71 -11.05
N GLU A 384 -50.41 -25.59 -10.89
CA GLU A 384 -49.66 -25.73 -9.64
C GLU A 384 -48.72 -24.53 -9.45
N ASN A 385 -48.40 -24.19 -8.20
CA ASN A 385 -47.34 -23.21 -7.93
C ASN A 385 -45.99 -23.94 -7.92
N LYS A 386 -45.00 -23.37 -8.60
CA LYS A 386 -43.62 -23.82 -8.59
C LYS A 386 -42.71 -22.73 -8.04
N THR A 387 -41.66 -23.14 -7.34
CA THR A 387 -40.57 -22.27 -6.90
C THR A 387 -39.28 -22.77 -7.52
N GLU A 388 -38.56 -21.88 -8.19
CA GLU A 388 -37.25 -22.15 -8.78
C GLU A 388 -36.21 -21.18 -8.21
N GLN A 389 -34.94 -21.53 -8.37
CA GLN A 389 -33.81 -20.67 -8.02
C GLN A 389 -33.12 -20.26 -9.31
N ASP A 390 -32.77 -18.99 -9.42
CA ASP A 390 -31.90 -18.48 -10.47
C ASP A 390 -30.58 -18.06 -9.80
N ASN A 391 -29.45 -18.54 -10.32
CA ASN A 391 -28.12 -18.27 -9.78
C ASN A 391 -27.33 -17.39 -10.75
N GLU A 392 -28.01 -16.44 -11.36
CA GLU A 392 -27.44 -15.49 -12.29
C GLU A 392 -26.19 -14.80 -11.71
N PHE A 393 -25.22 -14.59 -12.60
CA PHE A 393 -24.01 -13.85 -12.28
C PHE A 393 -24.27 -12.36 -12.54
N LEU A 394 -24.40 -11.58 -11.46
CA LEU A 394 -24.46 -10.14 -11.57
C LEU A 394 -23.12 -9.63 -12.10
N TYR A 395 -23.16 -8.85 -13.17
CA TYR A 395 -22.02 -8.13 -13.71
C TYR A 395 -22.48 -6.75 -14.20
N GLY A 396 -21.66 -5.73 -13.97
CA GLY A 396 -22.01 -4.35 -14.26
C GLY A 396 -21.23 -3.37 -13.38
N LYS A 397 -21.69 -2.12 -13.32
CA LYS A 397 -20.95 -1.00 -12.74
C LYS A 397 -21.86 -0.11 -11.89
N VAL A 398 -21.30 0.47 -10.82
CA VAL A 398 -21.90 1.59 -10.08
C VAL A 398 -21.13 2.86 -10.40
N ASP A 399 -21.85 3.89 -10.83
CA ASP A 399 -21.32 5.25 -10.94
C ASP A 399 -21.50 5.98 -9.60
N LEU A 400 -20.39 6.32 -8.94
CA LEU A 400 -20.34 7.05 -7.67
C LEU A 400 -20.41 8.58 -7.84
N SER A 401 -20.26 9.10 -9.05
CA SER A 401 -20.41 10.53 -9.36
C SER A 401 -21.88 10.96 -9.41
N ALA A 402 -22.79 10.00 -9.65
CA ALA A 402 -24.23 10.22 -9.66
C ALA A 402 -24.82 10.40 -8.24
N ASP A 403 -25.85 11.23 -8.11
CA ASP A 403 -26.60 11.43 -6.86
C ASP A 403 -28.11 11.13 -7.05
N PRO A 404 -28.64 10.01 -6.52
CA PRO A 404 -27.91 8.92 -5.86
C PRO A 404 -27.09 8.07 -6.85
N PRO A 405 -26.05 7.35 -6.39
CA PRO A 405 -25.32 6.39 -7.21
C PRO A 405 -26.21 5.31 -7.82
N THR A 406 -25.95 4.94 -9.07
CA THR A 406 -26.77 3.99 -9.83
C THR A 406 -25.98 2.79 -10.32
N PHE A 407 -26.52 1.58 -10.16
CA PHE A 407 -26.01 0.37 -10.79
C PHE A 407 -26.56 0.21 -12.20
N THR A 408 -25.68 -0.12 -13.15
CA THR A 408 -26.03 -0.51 -14.53
C THR A 408 -25.45 -1.89 -14.80
N SER A 409 -26.28 -2.83 -15.27
CA SER A 409 -25.87 -4.15 -15.75
C SER A 409 -25.19 -4.05 -17.12
N ASP A 410 -24.11 -4.81 -17.32
CA ASP A 410 -23.36 -4.91 -18.58
C ASP A 410 -23.85 -6.07 -19.49
#